data_AF-A0A522UN55-F1
#
_entry.id   AF-A0A522UN55-F1
#
_cell.length_a   1.000
_cell.length_b   1.000
_cell.length_c   1.000
_cell.angle_alpha   90.00
_cell.angle_beta   90.00
_cell.angle_gamma   90.00
#
_symmetry.space_group_name_H-M   'P 1'
#
loop_
_entity.id
_entity.type
_entity.pdbx_description
1 polymer ?
#
loop_
_entity_poly.entity_id
_entity_poly.type
_entity_poly.pdbx_seq_one_letter_code
_entity_poly.pdbx_strand_id
1 'polypeptide(L)'
;MEVKDVGLAAVMIVSSIILTDRWLNRFGDSDPVIIMSAMFLAGSLAAMILLLDMRLRKIEESIDAKERSLRINIKGVEENLDKKMEAMAQSTSHSIGEFSKRIYR
;
A
#
# COMPACT_ATOMS: atom_id res chain seq x y z
N MET A 1 4.61 -13.00 -5.54
CA MET A 1 5.75 -13.77 -5.01
C MET A 1 6.25 -14.64 -6.14
N GLU A 2 7.54 -14.52 -6.48
CA GLU A 2 8.13 -15.51 -7.38
C GLU A 2 8.18 -16.86 -6.65
N VAL A 3 8.07 -17.96 -7.40
CA VAL A 3 8.16 -19.33 -6.85
C VAL A 3 9.49 -19.52 -6.08
N LYS A 4 10.51 -18.76 -6.47
CA LYS A 4 11.83 -18.72 -5.81
C LYS A 4 11.76 -18.13 -4.40
N ASP A 5 10.99 -17.07 -4.19
CA ASP A 5 10.83 -16.44 -2.86
C ASP A 5 10.12 -17.38 -1.90
N VAL A 6 9.11 -18.11 -2.39
CA VAL A 6 8.37 -19.11 -1.60
C VAL A 6 9.27 -20.29 -1.23
N GLY A 7 10.12 -20.74 -2.17
CA GLY A 7 11.10 -21.81 -1.92
C GLY A 7 12.14 -21.41 -0.88
N LEU A 8 12.71 -20.21 -0.99
CA LEU A 8 13.68 -19.69 -0.02
C LEU A 8 13.05 -19.49 1.37
N ALA A 9 11.81 -19.00 1.43
CA ALA A 9 11.06 -18.90 2.68
C ALA A 9 10.82 -20.27 3.34
N ALA A 10 10.47 -21.28 2.56
CA ALA A 10 10.29 -22.64 3.06
C ALA A 10 11.59 -23.21 3.64
N VAL A 11 12.71 -23.02 2.94
CA VAL A 11 14.04 -23.43 3.43
C VAL A 11 14.39 -22.73 4.75
N MET A 12 14.09 -21.42 4.86
CA MET A 12 14.32 -20.65 6.08
C MET A 12 13.50 -21.17 7.27
N ILE A 13 12.22 -21.49 7.04
CA ILE A 13 11.33 -22.07 8.07
C ILE A 13 11.88 -23.40 8.56
N VAL A 14 12.19 -24.31 7.64
CA VAL A 14 12.71 -25.65 7.97
C VAL A 14 14.04 -25.55 8.70
N SER A 15 14.93 -24.67 8.24
CA SER A 15 16.23 -24.45 8.90
C SER A 15 16.08 -23.88 10.31
N SER A 16 15.14 -22.95 10.53
CA SER A 16 14.87 -22.38 11.86
C SER A 16 14.39 -23.45 12.85
N ILE A 17 13.46 -24.31 12.40
CA ILE A 17 12.92 -25.42 13.20
C ILE A 17 14.02 -26.42 13.59
N ILE A 18 14.84 -26.84 12.62
CA ILE A 18 15.94 -27.79 12.87
C ILE A 18 16.97 -27.18 13.81
N LEU A 19 17.27 -25.88 13.67
CA LEU A 19 18.20 -25.18 14.53
C LEU A 19 17.68 -25.14 15.97
N THR A 20 16.40 -24.82 16.18
CA THR A 20 15.77 -24.82 17.51
C THR A 20 15.84 -26.19 18.17
N ASP A 21 15.50 -27.25 17.44
CA ASP A 21 15.55 -28.61 17.98
C ASP A 21 16.98 -29.02 18.38
N ARG A 22 17.95 -28.90 17.46
CA ARG A 22 19.35 -29.25 17.73
C ARG A 22 19.97 -28.39 18.84
N TRP A 23 19.60 -27.12 18.91
CA TRP A 23 20.15 -26.20 19.91
C TRP A 23 19.59 -26.49 21.30
N LEU A 24 18.29 -26.77 21.42
CA LEU A 24 17.68 -27.04 22.71
C LEU A 24 18.10 -28.40 23.27
N ASN A 25 18.18 -29.43 22.42
CA ASN A 25 18.68 -30.76 22.80
C ASN A 25 20.14 -30.74 23.28
N ARG A 26 20.90 -29.68 22.99
CA ARG A 26 22.29 -29.52 23.43
C ARG A 26 22.43 -29.16 24.92
N PHE A 27 21.37 -28.63 25.55
CA PHE A 27 21.41 -28.16 26.95
C PHE A 27 21.02 -29.22 28.00
N GLY A 28 20.70 -30.45 27.60
CA GLY A 28 20.34 -31.56 28.50
C GLY A 28 18.96 -32.15 28.19
N ASP A 29 18.41 -32.94 29.13
CA ASP A 29 17.09 -33.59 29.04
C ASP A 29 16.00 -32.52 29.01
N SER A 30 15.75 -32.03 27.80
CA SER A 30 14.86 -30.91 27.53
C SER A 30 13.45 -31.45 27.41
N ASP A 31 12.56 -30.95 28.26
CA ASP A 31 11.17 -31.36 28.29
C ASP A 31 10.55 -31.25 26.87
N PRO A 32 10.02 -32.35 26.30
CA PRO A 32 9.49 -32.37 24.93
C PRO A 32 8.47 -31.27 24.64
N VAL A 33 7.76 -30.80 25.67
CA VAL A 33 6.80 -29.71 25.58
C VAL A 33 7.46 -28.38 25.22
N ILE A 34 8.67 -28.12 25.73
CA ILE A 34 9.42 -26.88 25.47
C ILE A 34 9.91 -26.87 24.02
N ILE A 35 10.44 -28.01 23.54
CA ILE A 35 10.88 -28.15 22.14
C ILE A 35 9.70 -27.89 21.19
N MET A 36 8.56 -28.55 21.43
CA MET A 36 7.35 -28.35 20.61
C MET A 36 6.85 -26.90 20.64
N SER A 37 6.84 -26.27 21.81
CA SER A 37 6.41 -24.88 21.96
C SER A 37 7.35 -23.91 21.23
N ALA A 38 8.67 -24.14 21.31
CA ALA A 38 9.67 -23.33 20.63
C ALA A 38 9.61 -23.49 19.10
N MET A 39 9.39 -24.72 18.61
CA MET A 39 9.16 -24.99 17.18
C MET A 39 7.90 -24.27 16.68
N PHE A 40 6.82 -24.31 17.45
CA PHE A 40 5.57 -23.63 17.09
C PHE A 40 5.73 -22.11 17.06
N LEU A 41 6.47 -21.55 18.03
CA LEU A 41 6.78 -20.12 18.06
C LEU A 41 7.61 -19.71 16.85
N ALA A 42 8.69 -20.44 16.55
CA ALA A 42 9.56 -20.15 15.41
C ALA A 42 8.80 -20.26 14.06
N GLY A 43 7.96 -21.28 13.92
CA GLY A 43 7.10 -21.45 12.74
C GLY A 43 6.06 -20.34 12.59
N SER A 44 5.38 -19.96 13.68
CA SER A 44 4.40 -18.86 13.70
C SER A 44 5.04 -17.51 13.35
N LEU A 45 6.23 -17.24 13.89
CA LEU A 45 6.98 -16.02 13.60
C LEU A 45 7.35 -15.93 12.12
N ALA A 46 7.85 -17.03 11.54
CA ALA A 46 8.18 -17.07 10.12
C ALA A 46 6.92 -16.91 9.24
N ALA A 47 5.80 -17.54 9.60
CA ALA A 47 4.53 -17.35 8.91
C ALA A 47 4.04 -15.90 8.97
N MET A 48 4.18 -15.24 10.12
CA MET A 48 3.81 -13.83 10.31
C MET A 48 4.64 -12.91 9.40
N ILE A 49 5.94 -13.15 9.29
CA ILE A 49 6.83 -12.37 8.40
C ILE A 49 6.37 -12.50 6.94
N LEU A 50 6.03 -13.71 6.50
CA LEU A 50 5.50 -13.92 5.14
C LEU A 50 4.17 -13.20 4.91
N LEU A 51 3.28 -13.25 5.90
CA LEU A 51 1.99 -12.56 5.83
C LEU A 51 2.16 -11.03 5.74
N LEU A 52 3.16 -10.49 6.43
CA LEU A 52 3.49 -9.05 6.39
C LEU A 52 3.98 -8.64 5.00
N ASP A 53 4.87 -9.41 4.37
CA ASP A 53 5.34 -9.13 3.01
C ASP A 53 4.17 -9.05 2.01
N MET A 54 3.27 -10.04 2.07
CA MET A 54 2.07 -10.06 1.22
C MET A 54 1.15 -8.86 1.46
N ARG A 55 0.97 -8.46 2.72
CA ARG A 55 0.14 -7.29 3.08
C ARG A 55 0.77 -5.99 2.58
N LEU A 56 2.08 -5.83 2.70
CA LEU A 56 2.80 -4.65 2.24
C LEU A 56 2.65 -4.48 0.74
N ARG A 57 2.84 -5.54 -0.05
CA ARG A 57 2.63 -5.50 -1.51
C ARG A 57 1.22 -5.07 -1.89
N LYS A 58 0.20 -5.60 -1.20
CA LYS A 58 -1.19 -5.20 -1.44
C LYS A 58 -1.45 -3.72 -1.09
N ILE A 59 -0.79 -3.21 -0.06
CA ILE A 59 -0.87 -1.79 0.31
C ILE A 59 -0.23 -0.94 -0.78
N GLU A 60 0.95 -1.31 -1.26
CA GLU A 60 1.65 -0.63 -2.35
C GLU A 60 0.80 -0.54 -3.62
N GLU A 61 0.21 -1.67 -4.06
CA GLU A 61 -0.73 -1.70 -5.19
C GLU A 61 -1.94 -0.77 -4.98
N SER A 62 -2.47 -0.72 -3.76
CA SER A 62 -3.60 0.14 -3.43
C SER A 62 -3.24 1.63 -3.43
N ILE A 63 -2.00 1.96 -3.03
CA ILE A 63 -1.47 3.34 -3.04
C ILE A 63 -1.26 3.78 -4.49
N ASP A 64 -0.64 2.96 -5.33
CA ASP A 64 -0.43 3.25 -6.75
C ASP A 64 -1.75 3.48 -7.48
N ALA A 65 -2.75 2.64 -7.22
CA ALA A 65 -4.09 2.80 -7.78
C ALA A 65 -4.74 4.13 -7.34
N LYS A 66 -4.59 4.49 -6.05
CA LYS A 66 -5.09 5.76 -5.52
C LYS A 66 -4.34 6.96 -6.10
N GLU A 67 -3.03 6.89 -6.31
CA GLU A 67 -2.25 7.98 -6.90
C GLU A 67 -2.70 8.25 -8.34
N ARG A 68 -2.89 7.19 -9.14
CA ARG A 68 -3.44 7.30 -10.51
C ARG A 68 -4.83 7.93 -10.49
N SER A 69 -5.70 7.50 -9.59
CA SER A 69 -7.04 8.08 -9.45
C SER A 69 -7.02 9.55 -9.03
N LEU A 70 -6.15 9.92 -8.08
CA LEU A 70 -5.94 11.31 -7.66
C LEU A 70 -5.49 12.18 -8.83
N ARG A 71 -4.53 11.69 -9.63
CA ARG A 71 -4.04 12.41 -10.81
C ARG A 71 -5.15 12.66 -11.84
N ILE A 72 -6.01 11.67 -12.09
CA ILE A 72 -7.15 11.81 -12.99
C ILE A 72 -8.17 12.81 -12.43
N ASN A 73 -8.48 12.72 -11.14
CA ASN A 73 -9.40 13.64 -10.48
C ASN A 73 -8.89 15.09 -10.49
N ILE A 74 -7.59 15.32 -10.26
CA ILE A 74 -7.00 16.66 -10.33
C ILE A 74 -7.15 17.25 -11.74
N LYS A 75 -6.88 16.47 -12.79
CA LYS A 75 -7.12 16.91 -14.18
C LYS A 75 -8.59 17.25 -14.43
N GLY A 76 -9.51 16.42 -13.93
CA GLY A 76 -10.94 16.71 -14.02
C GLY A 76 -11.33 17.98 -13.27
N VAL A 77 -10.74 18.25 -12.11
CA VAL A 77 -10.98 19.49 -11.35
C VAL A 77 -10.42 20.71 -12.10
N GLU A 78 -9.23 20.60 -12.67
CA GLU A 78 -8.60 21.65 -13.50
C GLU A 78 -9.48 22.01 -14.72
N GLU A 79 -9.92 21.01 -15.48
CA GLU A 79 -10.83 21.23 -16.62
C GLU A 79 -12.17 21.86 -16.21
N ASN A 80 -12.70 21.51 -15.04
CA ASN A 80 -13.94 22.11 -14.52
C ASN A 80 -13.72 23.54 -14.03
N LEU A 81 -12.54 23.84 -13.46
CA LEU A 81 -12.17 25.19 -13.05
C LEU A 81 -11.98 26.08 -14.27
N ASP A 82 -11.27 25.63 -15.31
CA ASP A 82 -11.08 26.39 -16.55
C ASP A 82 -12.42 26.76 -17.19
N LYS A 83 -13.33 25.79 -17.33
CA LYS A 83 -14.69 26.04 -17.86
C LYS A 83 -15.47 27.06 -17.02
N LYS A 84 -15.37 27.00 -15.69
CA LYS A 84 -16.01 27.99 -14.81
C LYS A 84 -15.38 29.37 -14.93
N MET A 85 -14.05 29.45 -15.07
CA MET A 85 -13.33 30.71 -15.21
C MET A 85 -13.65 31.37 -16.55
N GLU A 86 -13.73 30.59 -17.62
CA GLU A 86 -14.14 31.06 -18.95
C GLU A 86 -15.59 31.56 -18.94
N ALA A 87 -16.53 30.81 -18.34
CA ALA A 87 -17.91 31.23 -18.18
C ALA A 87 -18.06 32.51 -17.33
N MET A 88 -17.24 32.65 -16.29
CA MET A 88 -17.20 33.86 -15.46
C MET A 88 -16.65 35.04 -16.27
N ALA A 89 -15.53 34.87 -16.98
CA ALA A 89 -14.95 35.92 -17.83
C ALA A 89 -15.93 36.39 -18.92
N GLN A 90 -16.65 35.46 -19.54
CA GLN A 90 -17.67 35.77 -20.53
C GLN A 90 -18.85 36.54 -19.92
N SER A 91 -19.31 36.14 -18.73
CA SER A 91 -20.37 36.83 -18.00
C SER A 91 -19.94 38.24 -17.59
N THR A 92 -18.72 38.41 -17.08
CA THR A 92 -18.15 39.71 -16.72
C THR A 92 -17.99 40.62 -17.94
N SER A 93 -17.49 40.09 -19.06
CA SER A 93 -17.38 40.83 -20.33
C SER A 93 -18.76 41.29 -20.81
N HIS A 94 -19.77 40.42 -20.73
CA HIS A 94 -21.15 40.76 -21.10
C HIS A 94 -21.72 41.87 -20.21
N SER A 95 -21.53 41.78 -18.89
CA SER A 95 -21.96 42.82 -17.95
C SER A 95 -21.24 44.16 -18.17
N ILE A 96 -19.94 44.14 -18.46
CA ILE A 96 -19.16 45.34 -18.80
C ILE A 96 -19.67 45.97 -20.12
N GLY A 97 -19.96 45.15 -21.13
CA GLY A 97 -20.52 45.61 -22.41
C GLY A 97 -21.89 46.28 -22.26
N GLU A 98 -22.77 45.71 -21.43
CA GLU A 98 -24.06 46.30 -21.05
C GLU A 98 -23.88 47.64 -20.32
N PHE A 99 -22.94 47.72 -19.37
CA PHE A 99 -22.63 48.96 -18.66
C PHE A 99 -22.08 50.04 -19.59
N SER A 100 -21.17 49.68 -20.50
CA SER A 100 -20.59 50.61 -21.48
C SER A 100 -21.68 51.17 -22.41
N LYS A 101 -22.63 50.34 -22.87
CA LYS A 101 -23.78 50.80 -23.66
C LYS A 101 -24.72 51.74 -22.89
N ARG A 102 -24.85 51.59 -21.57
CA ARG A 102 -25.66 52.47 -20.73
C ARG A 102 -25.00 53.80 -20.40
N ILE A 103 -23.67 53.86 -20.35
CA ILE A 103 -22.92 55.09 -20.08
C ILE A 103 -22.76 55.95 -21.34
N TYR A 104 -22.76 55.34 -22.53
CA TYR A 104 -22.62 56.05 -23.81
C TYR A 104 -23.96 56.55 -24.41
N ARG A 105 -25.08 56.32 -23.73
CA ARG A 105 -26.41 56.80 -24.10
C ARG A 105 -26.87 57.85 -23.10
#